data_AF-A0A953ZBY2-F1
#
_entry.id   AF-A0A953ZBY2-F1
#
_cell.length_a   1.000
_cell.length_b   1.000
_cell.length_c   1.000
_cell.angle_alpha   90.00
_cell.angle_beta   90.00
_cell.angle_gamma   90.00
#
_symmetry.space_group_name_H-M   'P 1'
#
loop_
_entity.id
_entity.type
_entity.pdbx_description
1 polymer ?
#
loop_
_entity_poly.entity_id
_entity_poly.type
_entity_poly.pdbx_seq_one_letter_code
_entity_poly.pdbx_strand_id
1 'polypeptide(L)'
;MIAHAATIVLAAFLLFLVQPLIGRYILPLYGGAPGVWTVALLFFQSALLAGYTYAYLLTRIRSRRVQGGLHALLVMLGLAFMPVIPSSEFAPGDAPTLEILLLLVGTVGLPFALLAATSPLLQAWLVGEAFASRVFRLYALSNVGSLLALVAYPFAIEPWLGRDAQAWVWSGAYLVFAVASVAVSTRQMLSRRLEVAGETAIDAGDQNPSVPRRIVWVALAACAVWMLM
;
A
#
# COMPACT_ATOMS: atom_id res chain seq x y z
N MET A 1 -8.76 17.74 3.53
CA MET A 1 -7.59 17.78 2.63
C MET A 1 -6.29 17.48 3.35
N ILE A 2 -5.85 18.30 4.33
CA ILE A 2 -4.57 18.09 5.04
C ILE A 2 -4.46 16.69 5.66
N ALA A 3 -5.49 16.25 6.41
CA ALA A 3 -5.49 14.92 7.01
C ALA A 3 -5.39 13.78 5.97
N HIS A 4 -6.06 13.90 4.81
CA HIS A 4 -5.96 12.88 3.75
C HIS A 4 -4.55 12.87 3.14
N ALA A 5 -4.01 14.06 2.84
CA ALA A 5 -2.66 14.19 2.30
C ALA A 5 -1.61 13.61 3.26
N ALA A 6 -1.69 13.94 4.56
CA ALA A 6 -0.79 13.40 5.57
C ALA A 6 -0.88 11.87 5.67
N THR A 7 -2.09 11.30 5.71
CA THR A 7 -2.28 9.84 5.74
C THR A 7 -1.73 9.18 4.48
N ILE A 8 -1.95 9.77 3.29
CA ILE A 8 -1.42 9.27 2.00
C ILE A 8 0.11 9.30 1.99
N VAL A 9 0.73 10.42 2.37
CA VAL A 9 2.19 10.58 2.41
C VAL A 9 2.79 9.58 3.38
N LEU A 10 2.22 9.45 4.58
CA LEU A 10 2.69 8.50 5.59
C LEU A 10 2.54 7.06 5.11
N ALA A 11 1.41 6.70 4.49
CA ALA A 11 1.19 5.37 3.96
C ALA A 11 2.21 5.02 2.86
N ALA A 12 2.45 5.94 1.92
CA ALA A 12 3.42 5.78 0.85
C ALA A 12 4.85 5.67 1.38
N PHE A 13 5.21 6.51 2.36
CA PHE A 13 6.52 6.46 3.01
C PHE A 13 6.74 5.10 3.68
N LEU A 14 5.79 4.62 4.49
CA LEU A 14 5.88 3.33 5.18
C LEU A 14 5.92 2.14 4.21
N LEU A 15 5.14 2.19 3.12
CA LEU A 15 5.10 1.16 2.09
C LEU A 15 6.46 0.99 1.39
N PHE A 16 7.18 2.09 1.15
CA PHE A 16 8.51 2.03 0.55
C PHE A 16 9.60 1.71 1.58
N LEU A 17 9.42 2.09 2.85
CA LEU A 17 10.39 1.82 3.91
C LEU A 17 10.43 0.35 4.34
N VAL A 18 9.28 -0.34 4.30
CA VAL A 18 9.19 -1.71 4.80
C VAL A 18 9.89 -2.74 3.89
N GLN A 19 9.95 -2.47 2.59
CA GLN A 19 10.57 -3.38 1.62
C GLN A 19 12.06 -3.64 1.91
N PRO A 20 12.92 -2.61 2.01
CA PRO A 20 14.32 -2.82 2.33
C PRO A 20 14.54 -3.26 3.79
N LEU A 21 13.67 -2.85 4.73
CA LEU A 21 13.68 -3.35 6.12
C LEU A 21 13.52 -4.88 6.16
N ILE A 22 12.51 -5.40 5.49
CA ILE A 22 12.26 -6.84 5.39
C ILE A 22 13.39 -7.54 4.63
N GLY A 23 13.93 -6.90 3.59
CA GLY A 23 15.15 -7.38 2.91
C GLY A 23 16.32 -7.63 3.86
N ARG A 24 16.53 -6.76 4.87
CA ARG A 24 17.58 -6.94 5.89
C ARG A 24 17.33 -8.10 6.86
N TYR A 25 16.10 -8.58 6.99
CA TYR A 25 15.80 -9.80 7.73
C TYR A 25 15.94 -11.06 6.86
N ILE A 26 15.51 -11.00 5.60
CA ILE A 26 15.51 -12.16 4.70
C ILE A 26 16.92 -12.50 4.21
N LEU A 27 17.73 -11.51 3.81
CA LEU A 27 19.05 -11.77 3.21
C LEU A 27 20.01 -12.56 4.12
N PRO A 28 20.10 -12.30 5.44
CA PRO A 28 20.92 -13.13 6.32
C PRO A 28 20.41 -14.58 6.50
N LEU A 29 19.10 -14.80 6.33
CA LEU A 29 18.48 -16.11 6.50
C LEU A 29 18.61 -16.98 5.23
N TYR A 30 18.29 -16.41 4.07
CA TYR A 30 18.21 -17.14 2.79
C TYR A 30 19.42 -16.89 1.87
N GLY A 31 20.33 -16.01 2.27
CA GLY A 31 21.51 -15.61 1.50
C GLY A 31 21.24 -14.47 0.51
N GLY A 32 22.32 -13.99 -0.11
CA GLY A 32 22.31 -12.89 -1.09
C GLY A 32 22.08 -13.33 -2.53
N ALA A 33 21.55 -14.53 -2.77
CA ALA A 33 21.33 -15.02 -4.12
C ALA A 33 20.26 -14.17 -4.85
N PRO A 34 20.43 -13.88 -6.16
CA PRO A 34 19.45 -13.09 -6.92
C PRO A 34 18.02 -13.64 -6.83
N GLY A 35 17.85 -14.95 -6.68
CA GLY A 35 16.54 -15.59 -6.53
C GLY A 35 15.75 -15.11 -5.31
N VAL A 36 16.41 -14.85 -4.18
CA VAL A 36 15.76 -14.36 -2.95
C VAL A 36 15.13 -12.98 -3.19
N TRP A 37 15.87 -12.11 -3.87
CA TRP A 37 15.41 -10.77 -4.25
C TRP A 37 14.22 -10.84 -5.21
N THR A 38 14.30 -11.69 -6.24
CA THR A 38 13.22 -11.87 -7.22
C THR A 38 11.92 -12.34 -6.58
N VAL A 39 11.99 -13.30 -5.63
CA VAL A 39 10.80 -13.78 -4.91
C VAL A 39 10.21 -12.69 -4.02
N ALA A 40 11.05 -11.93 -3.31
CA ALA A 40 10.59 -10.81 -2.49
C ALA A 40 9.92 -9.71 -3.34
N LEU A 41 10.53 -9.35 -4.49
CA LEU A 41 9.92 -8.41 -5.43
C LEU A 41 8.58 -8.92 -5.96
N LEU A 42 8.50 -10.20 -6.37
CA LEU A 42 7.26 -10.81 -6.84
C LEU A 42 6.15 -10.67 -5.80
N PHE A 43 6.46 -10.94 -4.52
CA PHE A 43 5.53 -10.74 -3.42
C PHE A 43 5.07 -9.28 -3.30
N PHE A 44 6.00 -8.33 -3.22
CA PHE A 44 5.63 -6.92 -3.01
C PHE A 44 4.79 -6.36 -4.17
N GLN A 45 5.10 -6.73 -5.42
CA GLN A 45 4.29 -6.33 -6.57
C GLN A 45 2.89 -6.98 -6.54
N SER A 46 2.81 -8.26 -6.15
CA SER A 46 1.53 -8.96 -6.01
C SER A 46 0.69 -8.37 -4.88
N ALA A 47 1.30 -8.06 -3.73
CA ALA A 47 0.64 -7.46 -2.59
C ALA A 47 0.18 -6.01 -2.88
N LEU A 48 0.97 -5.25 -3.67
CA LEU A 48 0.59 -3.91 -4.15
C LEU A 48 -0.69 -4.01 -5.01
N LEU A 49 -0.69 -4.93 -5.97
CA LEU A 49 -1.84 -5.20 -6.82
C LEU A 49 -3.06 -5.66 -6.01
N ALA A 50 -2.85 -6.52 -5.01
CA ALA A 50 -3.91 -6.96 -4.11
C ALA A 50 -4.51 -5.78 -3.32
N GLY A 51 -3.68 -4.89 -2.80
CA GLY A 51 -4.11 -3.65 -2.12
C GLY A 51 -4.94 -2.74 -3.04
N TYR A 52 -4.50 -2.55 -4.29
CA TYR A 52 -5.24 -1.75 -5.27
C TYR A 52 -6.57 -2.40 -5.68
N THR A 53 -6.56 -3.72 -5.86
CA THR A 53 -7.75 -4.50 -6.15
C THR A 53 -8.75 -4.42 -5.01
N TYR A 54 -8.28 -4.54 -3.78
CA TYR A 54 -9.10 -4.33 -2.58
C TYR A 54 -9.70 -2.93 -2.54
N ALA A 55 -8.91 -1.87 -2.76
CA ALA A 55 -9.41 -0.50 -2.79
C ALA A 55 -10.50 -0.33 -3.87
N TYR A 56 -10.25 -0.87 -5.07
CA TYR A 56 -11.21 -0.86 -6.17
C TYR A 56 -12.52 -1.57 -5.81
N LEU A 57 -12.46 -2.81 -5.32
CA LEU A 57 -13.64 -3.57 -4.92
C LEU A 57 -14.40 -2.88 -3.79
N LEU A 58 -13.69 -2.28 -2.84
CA LEU A 58 -14.31 -1.55 -1.73
C LEU A 58 -15.09 -0.34 -2.24
N THR A 59 -14.54 0.41 -3.20
CA THR A 59 -15.23 1.58 -3.78
C THR A 59 -16.51 1.24 -4.56
N ARG A 60 -16.70 -0.03 -4.96
CA ARG A 60 -17.96 -0.50 -5.56
C ARG A 60 -19.10 -0.65 -4.56
N ILE A 61 -18.81 -0.73 -3.26
CA ILE A 61 -19.84 -0.77 -2.22
C ILE A 61 -20.47 0.63 -2.10
N ARG A 62 -21.76 0.79 -2.36
CA ARG A 62 -22.43 2.12 -2.34
C ARG A 62 -22.31 2.87 -1.02
N SER A 63 -22.32 2.16 0.10
CA SER A 63 -22.26 2.77 1.43
C SER A 63 -20.85 3.21 1.81
N ARG A 64 -20.61 4.53 1.86
CA ARG A 64 -19.36 5.13 2.38
C ARG A 64 -19.08 4.72 3.82
N ARG A 65 -20.12 4.42 4.60
CA ARG A 65 -19.96 3.93 5.97
C ARG A 65 -19.32 2.55 6.02
N VAL A 66 -19.77 1.64 5.16
CA VAL A 66 -19.20 0.30 5.04
C VAL A 66 -17.77 0.37 4.53
N GLN A 67 -17.50 1.23 3.53
CA GLN A 67 -16.14 1.43 3.02
C GLN A 67 -15.18 1.87 4.13
N GLY A 68 -15.52 2.94 4.86
CA GLY A 68 -14.69 3.45 5.95
C GLY A 68 -14.56 2.48 7.12
N GLY A 69 -15.66 1.81 7.51
CA GLY A 69 -15.65 0.84 8.61
C GLY A 69 -14.79 -0.39 8.32
N LEU A 70 -14.90 -0.97 7.12
CA LEU A 70 -14.09 -2.13 6.72
C LEU A 70 -12.60 -1.77 6.61
N HIS A 71 -12.28 -0.62 6.02
CA HIS A 71 -10.88 -0.21 5.91
C HIS A 71 -10.26 0.08 7.28
N ALA A 72 -10.98 0.81 8.14
CA ALA A 72 -10.55 1.07 9.51
C ALA A 72 -10.34 -0.23 10.29
N LEU A 73 -11.28 -1.19 10.21
CA LEU A 73 -11.15 -2.48 10.86
C LEU A 73 -9.90 -3.24 10.38
N LEU A 74 -9.70 -3.35 9.07
CA LEU A 74 -8.55 -4.09 8.52
C LEU A 74 -7.22 -3.42 8.89
N VAL A 75 -7.14 -2.08 8.87
CA VAL A 75 -5.97 -1.33 9.32
C VAL A 75 -5.67 -1.59 10.80
N MET A 76 -6.70 -1.65 11.64
CA MET A 76 -6.52 -2.03 13.05
C MET A 76 -6.07 -3.49 13.20
N LEU A 77 -6.57 -4.42 12.38
CA LEU A 77 -6.09 -5.81 12.36
C LEU A 77 -4.62 -5.90 11.90
N GLY A 78 -4.16 -4.97 11.06
CA GLY A 78 -2.75 -4.85 10.70
C GLY A 78 -1.82 -4.62 11.89
N LEU A 79 -2.33 -4.06 13.01
CA LEU A 79 -1.55 -3.92 14.25
C LEU A 79 -1.18 -5.26 14.89
N ALA A 80 -1.93 -6.34 14.61
CA ALA A 80 -1.60 -7.68 15.11
C ALA A 80 -0.31 -8.24 14.50
N PHE A 81 0.19 -7.64 13.41
CA PHE A 81 1.45 -8.00 12.76
C PHE A 81 2.64 -7.21 13.32
N MET A 82 2.43 -6.37 14.34
CA MET A 82 3.51 -5.56 14.92
C MET A 82 4.20 -6.29 16.09
N PRO A 83 5.54 -6.24 16.18
CA PRO A 83 6.45 -5.67 15.19
C PRO A 83 6.60 -6.59 13.97
N VAL A 84 6.87 -6.03 12.79
CA VAL A 84 7.03 -6.77 11.52
C VAL A 84 8.38 -7.52 11.45
N ILE A 85 8.68 -8.26 12.50
CA ILE A 85 9.89 -9.07 12.66
C ILE A 85 9.54 -10.50 12.26
N PRO A 86 10.19 -11.08 11.24
CA PRO A 86 10.00 -12.47 10.88
C PRO A 86 10.32 -13.42 12.04
N SER A 87 9.45 -14.42 12.25
CA SER A 87 9.71 -15.47 13.23
C SER A 87 10.86 -16.36 12.76
N SER A 88 11.58 -16.94 13.72
CA SER A 88 12.68 -17.88 13.46
C SER A 88 12.22 -19.23 12.88
N GLU A 89 10.91 -19.46 12.81
CA GLU A 89 10.31 -20.70 12.28
C GLU A 89 10.44 -20.81 10.75
N PHE A 90 10.68 -19.70 10.06
CA PHE A 90 10.90 -19.66 8.61
C PHE A 90 12.39 -19.77 8.25
N ALA A 91 13.10 -20.72 8.87
CA ALA A 91 14.45 -21.05 8.44
C ALA A 91 14.44 -21.72 7.05
N PRO A 92 15.49 -21.58 6.22
CA PRO A 92 15.52 -22.19 4.90
C PRO A 92 15.43 -23.71 5.00
N GLY A 93 14.46 -24.29 4.31
CA GLY A 93 14.27 -25.71 4.12
C GLY A 93 14.47 -26.09 2.64
N ASP A 94 13.74 -27.11 2.20
CA ASP A 94 13.87 -27.67 0.86
C ASP A 94 13.16 -26.82 -0.22
N ALA A 95 12.31 -25.86 0.17
CA ALA A 95 11.47 -25.08 -0.75
C ALA A 95 11.59 -23.55 -0.50
N PRO A 96 12.78 -22.96 -0.72
CA PRO A 96 13.09 -21.58 -0.32
C PRO A 96 12.14 -20.54 -0.90
N THR A 97 11.68 -20.72 -2.14
CA THR A 97 10.71 -19.82 -2.77
C THR A 97 9.39 -19.75 -2.02
N LEU A 98 8.80 -20.90 -1.67
CA LEU A 98 7.53 -20.95 -0.97
C LEU A 98 7.67 -20.43 0.46
N GLU A 99 8.78 -20.77 1.12
CA GLU A 99 9.08 -20.33 2.49
C GLU A 99 9.22 -18.81 2.58
N ILE A 100 9.94 -18.17 1.64
CA ILE A 100 10.03 -16.70 1.56
C ILE A 100 8.65 -16.08 1.36
N LEU A 101 7.82 -16.64 0.47
CA LEU A 101 6.46 -16.13 0.25
C LEU A 101 5.59 -16.24 1.51
N LEU A 102 5.64 -17.38 2.20
CA LEU A 102 4.90 -17.60 3.44
C LEU A 102 5.39 -16.68 4.57
N LEU A 103 6.70 -16.51 4.70
CA LEU A 103 7.31 -15.55 5.64
C LEU A 103 6.77 -14.15 5.35
N LEU A 104 6.82 -13.69 4.11
CA LEU A 104 6.36 -12.36 3.71
C LEU A 104 4.85 -12.15 3.95
N VAL A 105 4.03 -13.14 3.60
CA VAL A 105 2.58 -13.13 3.86
C VAL A 105 2.30 -13.04 5.36
N GLY A 106 2.97 -13.87 6.16
CA GLY A 106 2.77 -13.96 7.61
C GLY A 106 3.30 -12.77 8.41
N THR A 107 4.23 -12.00 7.83
CA THR A 107 4.90 -10.89 8.54
C THR A 107 4.40 -9.52 8.12
N VAL A 108 4.30 -9.27 6.81
CA VAL A 108 4.06 -7.92 6.28
C VAL A 108 2.92 -7.87 5.25
N GLY A 109 2.36 -9.01 4.83
CA GLY A 109 1.34 -9.08 3.78
C GLY A 109 0.13 -8.18 4.00
N LEU A 110 -0.58 -8.37 5.12
CA LEU A 110 -1.74 -7.55 5.45
C LEU A 110 -1.39 -6.06 5.61
N PRO A 111 -0.43 -5.65 6.47
CA PRO A 111 -0.15 -4.23 6.64
C PRO A 111 0.36 -3.57 5.35
N PHE A 112 1.16 -4.26 4.53
CA PHE A 112 1.61 -3.76 3.23
C PHE A 112 0.43 -3.52 2.28
N ALA A 113 -0.46 -4.49 2.11
CA ALA A 113 -1.61 -4.37 1.21
C ALA A 113 -2.54 -3.21 1.62
N LEU A 114 -2.69 -2.96 2.93
CA LEU A 114 -3.51 -1.86 3.44
C LEU A 114 -2.87 -0.49 3.26
N LEU A 115 -1.54 -0.38 3.43
CA LEU A 115 -0.78 0.82 3.07
C LEU A 115 -0.94 1.11 1.57
N ALA A 116 -0.83 0.09 0.72
CA ALA A 116 -0.99 0.20 -0.73
C ALA A 116 -2.40 0.66 -1.11
N ALA A 117 -3.42 0.13 -0.45
CA ALA A 117 -4.82 0.48 -0.68
C ALA A 117 -5.17 1.94 -0.32
N THR A 118 -4.41 2.56 0.59
CA THR A 118 -4.77 3.85 1.20
C THR A 118 -4.87 4.97 0.17
N SER A 119 -3.85 5.15 -0.67
CA SER A 119 -3.82 6.21 -1.67
C SER A 119 -4.99 6.14 -2.67
N PRO A 120 -5.22 5.03 -3.39
CA PRO A 120 -6.35 4.95 -4.31
C PRO A 120 -7.71 5.07 -3.61
N LEU A 121 -7.86 4.50 -2.42
CA LEU A 121 -9.13 4.57 -1.67
C LEU A 121 -9.46 6.00 -1.23
N LEU A 122 -8.52 6.70 -0.61
CA LEU A 122 -8.72 8.08 -0.17
C LEU A 122 -8.89 9.05 -1.34
N GLN A 123 -8.23 8.80 -2.47
CA GLN A 123 -8.46 9.57 -3.70
C GLN A 123 -9.87 9.36 -4.26
N ALA A 124 -10.36 8.11 -4.28
CA ALA A 124 -11.71 7.78 -4.73
C ALA A 124 -12.81 8.41 -3.86
N TRP A 125 -12.54 8.64 -2.56
CA TRP A 125 -13.48 9.31 -1.66
C TRP A 125 -13.61 10.82 -1.87
N LEU A 126 -12.69 11.42 -2.63
CA LEU A 126 -12.60 12.87 -2.85
C LEU A 126 -13.22 13.34 -4.19
N VAL A 127 -14.06 12.51 -4.83
CA VAL A 127 -14.81 12.85 -6.06
C VAL A 127 -15.68 14.11 -5.89
N GLY A 128 -15.58 15.05 -6.84
CA GLY A 128 -16.32 16.32 -6.91
C GLY A 128 -15.85 17.23 -8.08
N GLU A 129 -16.39 18.45 -8.23
CA GLU A 129 -16.11 19.34 -9.39
C GLU A 129 -14.62 19.67 -9.64
N ALA A 130 -13.78 19.60 -8.61
CA ALA A 130 -12.32 19.75 -8.73
C ALA A 130 -11.56 18.43 -8.50
N PHE A 131 -12.15 17.29 -8.91
CA PHE A 131 -11.62 15.95 -8.68
C PHE A 131 -10.25 15.76 -9.32
N ALA A 132 -10.12 16.01 -10.63
CA ALA A 132 -8.88 15.76 -11.36
C ALA A 132 -7.68 16.48 -10.73
N SER A 133 -7.81 17.79 -10.49
CA SER A 133 -6.73 18.58 -9.89
C SER A 133 -6.37 18.15 -8.47
N ARG A 134 -7.34 17.71 -7.66
CA ARG A 134 -7.08 17.20 -6.30
C ARG A 134 -6.42 15.82 -6.32
N VAL A 135 -6.88 14.91 -7.16
CA VAL A 135 -6.31 13.56 -7.29
C VAL A 135 -4.87 13.63 -7.75
N PHE A 136 -4.57 14.42 -8.78
CA PHE A 136 -3.18 14.58 -9.25
C PHE A 136 -2.25 15.16 -8.17
N ARG A 137 -2.72 16.13 -7.38
CA ARG A 137 -1.93 16.65 -6.24
C ARG A 137 -1.67 15.61 -5.17
N LEU A 138 -2.69 14.81 -4.81
CA LEU A 138 -2.53 13.75 -3.80
C LEU A 138 -1.66 12.60 -4.29
N TYR A 139 -1.75 12.26 -5.57
CA TYR A 139 -0.85 11.30 -6.22
C TYR A 139 0.60 11.81 -6.23
N ALA A 140 0.83 13.08 -6.59
CA ALA A 140 2.14 13.71 -6.51
C ALA A 140 2.71 13.70 -5.08
N LEU A 141 1.89 14.03 -4.08
CA LEU A 141 2.28 13.96 -2.66
C LEU A 141 2.63 12.53 -2.22
N SER A 142 1.85 11.53 -2.67
CA SER A 142 2.17 10.11 -2.44
C SER A 142 3.56 9.77 -2.98
N ASN A 143 3.88 10.18 -4.21
CA ASN A 143 5.20 9.95 -4.81
C ASN A 143 6.32 10.68 -4.08
N VAL A 144 6.07 11.90 -3.57
CA VAL A 144 7.03 12.59 -2.69
C VAL A 144 7.31 11.76 -1.44
N GLY A 145 6.27 11.20 -0.80
CA GLY A 145 6.44 10.29 0.33
C GLY A 145 7.28 9.05 0.00
N SER A 146 7.02 8.41 -1.14
CA SER A 146 7.81 7.27 -1.63
C SER A 146 9.27 7.64 -1.90
N LEU A 147 9.52 8.77 -2.57
CA LEU A 147 10.86 9.25 -2.87
C LEU A 147 11.63 9.57 -1.57
N LEU A 148 10.96 10.21 -0.61
CA LEU A 148 11.53 10.47 0.71
C LEU A 148 11.93 9.18 1.41
N ALA A 149 11.13 8.12 1.35
CA ALA A 149 11.49 6.81 1.92
C ALA A 149 12.70 6.19 1.21
N LEU A 150 12.73 6.23 -0.13
CA LEU A 150 13.84 5.70 -0.92
C LEU A 150 15.17 6.41 -0.64
N VAL A 151 15.14 7.72 -0.38
CA VAL A 151 16.34 8.49 0.01
C VAL A 151 16.67 8.30 1.49
N ALA A 152 15.66 8.37 2.36
CA ALA A 152 15.87 8.28 3.81
C ALA A 152 16.40 6.90 4.22
N TYR A 153 16.00 5.83 3.54
CA TYR A 153 16.41 4.49 3.95
C TYR A 153 17.95 4.30 3.95
N PRO A 154 18.66 4.39 2.81
CA PRO A 154 20.11 4.14 2.77
C PRO A 154 20.94 5.24 3.44
N PHE A 155 20.48 6.50 3.46
CA PHE A 155 21.29 7.63 3.93
C PHE A 155 21.02 8.03 5.38
N ALA A 156 19.85 7.68 5.94
CA ALA A 156 19.47 8.11 7.28
C ALA A 156 19.00 6.98 8.20
N ILE A 157 18.34 5.95 7.68
CA ILE A 157 17.73 4.92 8.54
C ILE A 157 18.70 3.76 8.72
N GLU A 158 19.18 3.19 7.62
CA GLU A 158 20.11 2.06 7.63
C GLU A 158 21.45 2.32 8.33
N PRO A 159 22.10 3.50 8.19
CA PRO A 159 23.38 3.76 8.84
C PRO A 159 23.29 3.95 10.36
N TRP A 160 22.14 4.42 10.87
CA TRP A 160 22.00 4.84 12.27
C TRP A 160 21.11 3.92 13.11
N LEU A 161 20.29 3.06 12.50
CA LEU A 161 19.37 2.17 13.20
C LEU A 161 19.63 0.70 12.86
N GLY A 162 19.73 -0.14 13.89
CA GLY A 162 19.70 -1.59 13.72
C GLY A 162 18.32 -2.09 13.26
N ARG A 163 18.27 -3.24 12.58
CA ARG A 163 17.03 -3.79 11.98
C ARG A 163 15.85 -3.90 12.97
N ASP A 164 16.11 -4.29 14.23
CA ASP A 164 15.06 -4.41 15.25
C ASP A 164 14.53 -3.04 15.68
N ALA A 165 15.41 -2.05 15.81
CA ALA A 165 15.00 -0.67 16.06
C ALA A 165 14.20 -0.11 14.88
N GLN A 166 14.60 -0.40 13.63
CA GLN A 166 13.83 -0.03 12.45
C GLN A 166 12.44 -0.66 12.45
N ALA A 167 12.30 -1.95 12.80
CA ALA A 167 11.02 -2.63 12.91
C ALA A 167 10.10 -1.97 13.95
N TRP A 168 10.61 -1.67 15.14
CA TRP A 168 9.84 -0.98 16.19
C TRP A 168 9.45 0.45 15.80
N VAL A 169 10.37 1.22 15.20
CA VAL A 169 10.08 2.58 14.72
C VAL A 169 9.01 2.53 13.62
N TRP A 170 9.14 1.58 12.69
CA TRP A 170 8.15 1.37 11.64
C TRP A 170 6.79 0.98 12.22
N SER A 171 6.73 0.12 13.23
CA SER A 171 5.49 -0.24 13.92
C SER A 171 4.86 0.92 14.67
N GLY A 172 5.65 1.77 15.33
CA GLY A 172 5.17 3.02 15.93
C GLY A 172 4.58 3.95 14.88
N ALA A 173 5.25 4.10 13.73
CA ALA A 173 4.74 4.89 12.62
C ALA A 173 3.49 4.26 11.98
N TYR A 174 3.39 2.92 11.93
CA TYR A 174 2.18 2.21 11.50
C TYR A 174 1.01 2.47 12.45
N LEU A 175 1.24 2.52 13.76
CA LEU A 175 0.21 2.93 14.73
C LEU A 175 -0.28 4.37 14.48
N VAL A 176 0.63 5.30 14.23
CA VAL A 176 0.28 6.68 13.85
C VAL A 176 -0.55 6.70 12.56
N PHE A 177 -0.14 5.91 11.56
CA PHE A 177 -0.90 5.71 10.32
C PHE A 177 -2.29 5.12 10.61
N ALA A 178 -2.41 4.12 11.47
CA ALA A 178 -3.67 3.48 11.80
C ALA A 178 -4.63 4.48 12.43
N VAL A 179 -4.17 5.25 13.43
CA VAL A 179 -4.96 6.33 14.05
C VAL A 179 -5.39 7.37 13.00
N ALA A 180 -4.47 7.80 12.13
CA ALA A 180 -4.79 8.76 11.07
C ALA A 180 -5.81 8.20 10.05
N SER A 181 -5.68 6.92 9.69
CA SER A 181 -6.59 6.23 8.76
C SER A 181 -7.98 6.07 9.36
N VAL A 182 -8.08 5.67 10.64
CA VAL A 182 -9.36 5.61 11.36
C VAL A 182 -9.99 7.00 11.46
N ALA A 183 -9.21 8.04 11.78
CA ALA A 183 -9.70 9.42 11.84
C ALA A 183 -10.23 9.93 10.47
N VAL A 184 -9.54 9.61 9.37
CA VAL A 184 -10.01 9.97 8.03
C VAL A 184 -11.26 9.16 7.64
N SER A 185 -11.26 7.86 7.92
CA SER A 185 -12.38 6.96 7.64
C SER A 185 -13.64 7.38 8.40
N THR A 186 -13.55 7.64 9.70
CA THR A 186 -14.68 8.12 10.51
C THR A 186 -15.22 9.46 10.04
N ARG A 187 -14.35 10.43 9.69
CA ARG A 187 -14.79 11.70 9.08
C ARG A 187 -15.56 11.47 7.78
N GLN A 188 -15.10 10.51 6.96
CA GLN A 188 -15.80 10.14 5.73
C GLN A 188 -17.16 9.49 6.01
N MET A 189 -17.25 8.62 7.02
CA MET A 189 -18.51 7.97 7.44
C MET A 189 -19.54 8.99 7.98
N LEU A 190 -19.06 10.05 8.65
CA LEU A 190 -19.87 11.09 9.26
C LEU A 190 -20.23 12.23 8.28
N SER A 191 -19.52 12.35 7.16
CA SER A 191 -19.76 13.36 6.15
C SER A 191 -21.10 13.12 5.44
N ARG A 192 -22.17 13.76 5.93
CA ARG A 192 -23.52 13.76 5.36
C ARG A 192 -23.65 14.55 4.06
N ARG A 193 -22.60 14.67 3.25
CA ARG A 193 -22.68 15.41 1.98
C ARG A 193 -23.51 14.59 0.98
N LEU A 194 -24.83 14.80 1.10
CA LEU A 194 -25.86 14.60 0.11
C LEU A 194 -25.78 13.25 -0.62
N GLU A 195 -26.32 12.21 0.00
CA GLU A 195 -26.94 11.09 -0.74
C GLU A 195 -28.17 11.57 -1.58
N VAL A 196 -28.47 12.88 -1.61
CA VAL A 196 -29.75 13.45 -2.11
C VAL A 196 -29.59 14.46 -3.27
N ALA A 197 -28.39 14.83 -3.71
CA ALA A 197 -28.25 15.79 -4.81
C ALA A 197 -27.65 15.15 -6.07
N GLY A 198 -28.55 14.68 -6.94
CA GLY A 198 -28.30 14.69 -8.38
C GLY A 198 -27.30 13.66 -8.86
N GLU A 199 -27.83 12.51 -9.24
CA GLU A 199 -27.37 11.75 -10.38
C GLU A 199 -27.42 12.63 -11.65
N THR A 200 -26.61 13.69 -11.71
CA THR A 200 -25.97 14.02 -12.99
C THR A 200 -24.89 12.97 -13.12
N ALA A 201 -25.30 11.78 -13.55
CA ALA A 201 -24.43 10.91 -14.29
C ALA A 201 -23.79 11.83 -15.33
N ILE A 202 -22.53 12.17 -15.13
CA ILE A 202 -21.68 12.43 -16.27
C ILE A 202 -21.85 11.13 -17.05
N ASP A 203 -22.60 11.22 -18.15
CA ASP A 203 -22.64 10.23 -19.20
C ASP A 203 -21.22 10.20 -19.80
N ALA A 204 -20.27 9.75 -18.99
CA ALA A 204 -19.02 9.20 -19.42
C ALA A 204 -19.47 7.90 -20.05
N GLY A 205 -19.97 8.01 -21.29
CA GLY A 205 -20.47 6.90 -22.07
C GLY A 205 -19.55 5.73 -21.82
N ASP A 206 -20.15 4.59 -21.49
CA ASP A 206 -19.52 3.34 -21.05
C ASP A 206 -18.59 2.79 -22.15
N GLN A 207 -17.53 3.54 -22.45
CA GLN A 207 -16.43 3.13 -23.28
C GLN A 207 -15.45 2.44 -22.36
N ASN A 208 -15.91 1.35 -21.77
CA ASN A 208 -15.02 0.34 -21.25
C ASN A 208 -13.96 0.10 -22.34
N PRO A 209 -12.67 0.35 -22.05
CA PRO A 209 -11.64 0.27 -23.07
C PRO A 209 -11.67 -1.12 -23.68
N SER A 210 -11.61 -1.18 -25.02
CA SER A 210 -11.62 -2.43 -25.76
C SER A 210 -10.54 -3.38 -25.23
N VAL A 211 -10.80 -4.69 -25.27
CA VAL A 211 -9.84 -5.72 -24.80
C VAL A 211 -8.42 -5.51 -25.35
N PRO A 212 -8.22 -5.16 -26.65
CA PRO A 212 -6.89 -4.86 -27.17
C PRO A 212 -6.21 -3.70 -26.43
N ARG A 213 -6.94 -2.63 -26.11
CA ARG A 213 -6.40 -1.48 -25.38
C ARG A 213 -5.99 -1.85 -23.96
N ARG A 214 -6.75 -2.73 -23.30
CA ARG A 214 -6.39 -3.28 -21.97
C ARG A 214 -5.11 -4.13 -22.06
N ILE A 215 -4.98 -4.96 -23.08
CA ILE A 215 -3.77 -5.76 -23.33
C ILE A 215 -2.57 -4.84 -23.55
N VAL A 216 -2.70 -3.79 -24.36
CA VAL A 216 -1.63 -2.81 -24.58
C VAL A 216 -1.21 -2.13 -23.27
N TRP A 217 -2.16 -1.74 -22.41
CA TRP A 217 -1.83 -1.16 -21.11
C TRP A 217 -1.06 -2.13 -20.20
N VAL A 218 -1.48 -3.40 -20.16
CA VAL A 218 -0.76 -4.44 -19.40
C VAL A 218 0.63 -4.67 -19.99
N ALA A 219 0.76 -4.75 -21.31
CA ALA A 219 2.03 -4.96 -21.99
C ALA A 219 3.01 -3.79 -21.80
N LEU A 220 2.53 -2.54 -21.86
CA LEU A 220 3.34 -1.35 -21.60
C LEU A 220 3.80 -1.28 -20.14
N ALA A 221 2.93 -1.63 -19.18
CA ALA A 221 3.32 -1.72 -17.78
C ALA A 221 4.35 -2.85 -17.54
N ALA A 222 4.19 -3.98 -18.23
CA ALA A 222 5.12 -5.11 -18.15
C ALA A 222 6.50 -4.79 -18.76
N CYS A 223 6.57 -3.96 -19.81
CA CYS A 223 7.83 -3.58 -20.45
C CYS A 223 8.82 -2.95 -19.45
N ALA A 224 8.34 -2.10 -18.54
CA ALA A 224 9.21 -1.47 -17.54
C ALA A 224 9.85 -2.53 -16.61
N VAL A 225 9.11 -3.57 -16.24
CA VAL A 225 9.61 -4.68 -15.42
C VAL A 225 10.58 -5.55 -16.21
N TRP A 226 10.29 -5.80 -17.49
CA TRP A 226 11.12 -6.62 -18.36
C TRP A 226 12.46 -5.97 -18.70
N MET A 227 12.53 -4.64 -18.79
CA MET A 227 13.79 -3.91 -18.99
C MET A 227 14.69 -3.86 -17.74
N LEU A 228 14.14 -4.19 -16.57
CA LEU A 228 14.82 -4.17 -15.27
C LEU A 228 15.32 -5.56 -14.82
N MET A 229 14.92 -6.62 -15.53
CA MET A 229 15.36 -8.01 -15.35
C MET A 229 16.50 -8.32 -16.33
#